data_AF-A0AAE6WX08-F1
#
_entry.id   AF-A0AAE6WX08-F1
#
_cell.length_a   1.000
_cell.length_b   1.000
_cell.length_c   1.000
_cell.angle_alpha   90.00
_cell.angle_beta   90.00
_cell.angle_gamma   90.00
#
_symmetry.space_group_name_H-M   'P 1'
#
loop_
_entity.id
_entity.type
_entity.pdbx_description
1 polymer ?
#
loop_
_entity_poly.entity_id
_entity_poly.type
_entity_poly.pdbx_seq_one_letter_code
_entity_poly.pdbx_strand_id
1 'polypeptide(L)' 'MAMRPAVRNRAIMLIVFSVIQWLFMRYILANNLFSLDTNDRIVYFCLSSIIGAFLIFVGLIYMVLKGNPEKD' A
#
# COMPACT_ATOMS: atom_id res chain seq x y z
N MET A 1 -4.43 12.49 -22.74
CA MET A 1 -4.79 11.26 -22.00
C MET A 1 -5.61 11.63 -20.77
N ALA A 2 -6.94 11.68 -20.89
CA ALA A 2 -7.82 11.95 -19.76
C ALA A 2 -8.18 10.63 -19.08
N MET A 3 -7.49 10.31 -17.98
CA MET A 3 -7.78 9.14 -17.17
C MET A 3 -9.17 9.27 -16.54
N ARG A 4 -9.98 8.20 -16.55
CA ARG A 4 -11.31 8.21 -15.89
C ARG A 4 -11.12 8.60 -14.40
N PRO A 5 -11.72 9.69 -13.90
CA PRO A 5 -11.43 10.25 -12.57
C PRO A 5 -11.69 9.27 -11.43
N ALA A 6 -12.66 8.36 -11.61
CA ALA A 6 -12.95 7.30 -10.65
C ALA A 6 -11.80 6.29 -10.48
N VAL A 7 -11.08 5.96 -11.56
CA VAL A 7 -9.96 5.00 -11.52
C VAL A 7 -8.75 5.61 -10.81
N ARG A 8 -8.45 6.88 -11.14
CA ARG A 8 -7.40 7.65 -10.49
C ARG A 8 -7.63 7.77 -8.99
N ASN A 9 -8.83 8.17 -8.56
CA ASN A 9 -9.13 8.36 -7.13
C ASN A 9 -9.02 7.06 -6.34
N ARG A 10 -9.50 5.93 -6.89
CA ARG A 10 -9.39 4.61 -6.23
C ARG A 10 -7.95 4.15 -6.07
N ALA A 11 -7.11 4.37 -7.08
CA ALA A 11 -5.72 3.98 -7.01
C ALA A 11 -4.91 4.90 -6.08
N ILE A 12 -5.16 6.21 -6.08
CA ILE A 12 -4.57 7.13 -5.09
C ILE A 12 -4.99 6.71 -3.67
N MET A 13 -6.25 6.37 -3.47
CA MET A 13 -6.75 5.87 -2.17
C MET A 13 -6.00 4.61 -1.73
N LEU A 14 -5.76 3.65 -2.63
CA LEU A 14 -4.98 2.44 -2.32
C LEU A 14 -3.53 2.76 -1.96
N ILE A 15 -2.90 3.70 -2.66
CA ILE A 15 -1.53 4.13 -2.37
C ILE A 15 -1.48 4.79 -0.99
N VAL A 16 -2.37 5.74 -0.71
CA VAL A 16 -2.45 6.42 0.60
C VAL A 16 -2.71 5.42 1.72
N PHE A 17 -3.65 4.49 1.52
CA PHE A 17 -3.94 3.42 2.47
C PHE A 17 -2.70 2.57 2.77
N SER A 18 -1.93 2.20 1.75
CA SER A 18 -0.72 1.39 1.88
C SER A 18 0.36 2.11 2.70
N VAL A 19 0.54 3.42 2.49
CA VAL A 19 1.49 4.24 3.25
C VAL A 19 1.06 4.37 4.71
N ILE A 20 -0.23 4.63 4.97
CA ILE A 20 -0.76 4.72 6.33
C ILE A 20 -0.61 3.38 7.06
N GLN A 21 -0.93 2.27 6.39
CA GLN A 21 -0.81 0.92 6.96
C GLN A 21 0.65 0.62 7.34
N TRP A 22 1.60 0.98 6.49
CA TRP A 22 3.03 0.84 6.77
C TRP A 22 3.47 1.70 7.96
N LEU A 23 3.06 2.99 8.01
CA LEU A 23 3.37 3.88 9.13
C LEU A 23 2.80 3.36 10.46
N PHE A 24 1.59 2.80 10.43
CA PHE A 24 0.95 2.22 11.61
C PHE A 24 1.74 1.02 12.15
N MET A 25 2.16 0.08 11.29
CA MET A 25 3.03 -1.02 11.75
C MET A 25 4.39 -0.52 12.23
N ARG A 26 4.98 0.48 11.58
CA ARG A 26 6.23 1.08 12.05
C ARG A 26 6.08 1.69 13.45
N TYR A 27 4.95 2.35 13.72
CA TYR A 27 4.66 2.93 15.03
C TYR A 27 4.50 1.86 16.12
N ILE A 28 3.75 0.80 15.82
CA ILE A 28 3.58 -0.36 16.70
C ILE A 28 4.94 -0.96 17.07
N LEU A 29 5.77 -1.19 16.05
CA LEU A 29 7.09 -1.78 16.23
C LEU A 29 8.01 -0.84 17.00
N ALA A 30 7.98 0.48 16.77
CA ALA A 30 8.82 1.44 17.49
C ALA A 30 8.48 1.54 18.99
N ASN A 31 7.20 1.50 19.33
CA ASN A 31 6.72 1.63 20.71
C ASN A 31 6.56 0.29 21.44
N ASN A 32 6.91 -0.82 20.78
CA ASN A 32 6.82 -2.19 21.32
C ASN A 32 5.43 -2.57 21.87
N LEU A 33 4.35 -2.10 21.22
CA LEU A 33 2.98 -2.25 21.76
C LEU A 33 2.52 -3.71 21.93
N PHE A 34 3.12 -4.66 21.22
CA PHE A 34 2.74 -6.08 21.26
C PHE A 34 3.74 -6.96 22.03
N SER A 35 4.70 -6.38 22.77
CA SER A 35 5.73 -7.13 23.51
C SER A 35 6.39 -8.23 22.66
N LEU A 36 6.62 -7.93 21.37
CA LEU A 36 7.14 -8.88 20.39
C LEU A 36 8.64 -9.09 20.60
N ASP A 37 9.10 -10.32 20.41
CA ASP A 37 10.53 -10.61 20.42
C ASP A 37 11.24 -9.89 19.25
N THR A 38 12.56 -9.72 19.38
CA THR A 38 13.36 -9.01 18.37
C THR A 38 13.23 -9.65 16.99
N ASN A 39 13.15 -10.98 16.91
CA ASN A 39 12.98 -11.70 15.65
C ASN A 39 11.62 -11.41 15.00
N ASP A 40 10.54 -11.46 15.79
CA ASP A 40 9.19 -11.21 15.29
C ASP A 40 9.05 -9.78 14.77
N ARG A 41 9.65 -8.79 15.46
CA ARG A 41 9.63 -7.38 15.02
C ARG A 41 10.24 -7.19 13.63
N ILE A 42 11.33 -7.92 13.32
CA ILE A 42 11.98 -7.87 12.00
C ILE A 42 11.06 -8.48 10.93
N VAL A 43 10.46 -9.63 11.22
CA VAL A 43 9.55 -10.32 10.30
C VAL A 43 8.34 -9.45 9.99
N TYR A 44 7.69 -8.87 11.01
CA TYR A 44 6.54 -7.98 10.81
C TYR A 44 6.91 -6.70 10.05
N PHE A 45 8.11 -6.14 10.27
CA PHE A 45 8.59 -5.00 9.51
C PHE A 45 8.78 -5.33 8.02
N CYS A 46 9.44 -6.45 7.72
CA CYS A 46 9.64 -6.92 6.36
C CYS A 46 8.30 -7.23 5.68
N LEU A 47 7.42 -7.99 6.35
CA LEU A 47 6.13 -8.36 5.81
C LEU A 47 5.26 -7.13 5.51
N SER A 48 5.19 -6.17 6.43
CA SER A 48 4.44 -4.92 6.23
C SER A 48 4.99 -4.10 5.07
N SER A 49 6.33 -4.02 4.93
CA SER A 49 6.96 -3.29 3.83
C SER A 49 6.70 -3.96 2.46
N ILE A 50 6.72 -5.30 2.42
CA ILE A 50 6.40 -6.08 1.21
C ILE A 50 4.94 -5.88 0.81
N ILE A 51 4.01 -6.01 1.76
CA ILE A 51 2.58 -5.83 1.51
C ILE A 51 2.29 -4.40 1.05
N GLY A 52 2.88 -3.39 1.71
CA GLY A 52 2.74 -1.99 1.33
C GLY A 52 3.21 -1.72 -0.10
N ALA A 53 4.41 -2.21 -0.46
CA ALA A 53 4.94 -2.08 -1.81
C ALA A 53 4.07 -2.80 -2.85
N PHE A 54 3.64 -4.03 -2.55
CA PHE A 54 2.78 -4.81 -3.44
C PHE A 54 1.45 -4.11 -3.73
N LEU A 55 0.79 -3.56 -2.71
CA LEU A 55 -0.46 -2.83 -2.88
C LEU A 55 -0.29 -1.55 -3.72
N ILE A 56 0.84 -0.86 -3.58
CA ILE A 56 1.19 0.29 -4.44
C ILE A 56 1.33 -0.17 -5.89
N PHE A 57 2.08 -1.25 -6.15
CA PHE A 57 2.22 -1.80 -7.50
C PHE A 57 0.88 -2.21 -8.10
N VAL A 58 0.02 -2.91 -7.35
CA VAL A 58 -1.33 -3.28 -7.79
C VAL A 58 -2.17 -2.04 -8.11
N GLY A 59 -2.11 -1.00 -7.27
CA GLY A 59 -2.79 0.27 -7.51
C GLY A 59 -2.34 0.96 -8.80
N LEU A 60 -1.03 0.96 -9.07
CA LEU A 60 -0.46 1.50 -10.30
C LEU A 60 -0.87 0.67 -11.52
N ILE A 61 -0.82 -0.67 -11.44
CA ILE A 61 -1.25 -1.57 -12.52
C ILE A 61 -2.74 -1.37 -12.81
N TYR A 62 -3.59 -1.25 -11.79
CA TYR A 62 -5.01 -0.95 -11.96
C TYR A 62 -5.24 0.38 -12.70
N MET A 63 -4.45 1.40 -12.35
CA MET A 63 -4.42 2.67 -13.06
C MET A 63 -4.06 2.51 -14.53
N VAL A 64 -3.01 1.74 -14.85
CA VAL A 64 -2.58 1.50 -16.23
C VAL A 64 -3.63 0.72 -17.03
N LEU A 65 -4.15 -0.37 -16.46
CA LEU A 65 -5.09 -1.25 -17.17
C LEU A 65 -6.45 -0.61 -17.43
N LYS A 66 -6.97 0.14 -16.46
CA LYS A 66 -8.34 0.68 -16.47
C LYS A 66 -8.40 2.19 -16.71
N GLY A 67 -7.24 2.85 -16.75
CA GLY A 67 -7.11 4.27 -17.01
C GLY A 67 -7.24 4.66 -18.48
N ASN A 68 -7.08 3.71 -19.42
CA ASN A 68 -7.22 4.03 -20.85
C ASN A 68 -8.70 4.05 -21.28
N PRO A 69 -9.21 5.17 -21.81
CA PRO A 69 -10.60 5.29 -22.23
C PRO A 69 -10.92 4.59 -23.56
N GLU A 70 -9.92 4.09 -24.30
CA GLU A 70 -10.06 3.47 -25.63
C GLU A 70 -10.36 1.96 -25.60
N LYS A 71 -10.58 1.38 -24.41
CA LYS A 71 -11.12 0.01 -24.27
C LYS A 71 -12.64 0.08 -24.08
N ASP A 72 -13.32 0.55 -25.11
CA ASP A 72 -14.73 0.33 -25.40
C ASP A 72 -14.85 0.17 -26.92
#